data_AF-K3ZIX2-F1
#
_entry.id   AF-K3ZIX2-F1
#
_cell.length_a   1.000
_cell.length_b   1.000
_cell.length_c   1.000
_cell.angle_alpha   90.00
_cell.angle_beta   90.00
_cell.angle_gamma   90.00
#
_symmetry.space_group_name_H-M   'P 1'
#
loop_
_entity.id
_entity.type
_entity.pdbx_description
1 polymer ?
#
loop_
_entity_poly.entity_id
_entity_poly.type
_entity_poly.pdbx_seq_one_letter_code
_entity_poly.pdbx_strand_id
1 'polypeptide(L)'
;MAVEEDAAPAAAAAAGSSDNEITVEDASFVHTEPPQDGSAPPVVSSDMEVLRDKVRKQVIKEGHGKRPLKFATCFVHYRAWVQGSSHKFEDTWQEQHPIELVLGKEKKEMSGLGIGVSNMRSGERALLHVGWELGYGKEGSFSFPNVPPMADLVYEVELIGFDDIKEGKARSDMTVEERIAAADRRKIEGNEYFKEKKLEEAKQQYEMAIAYMGDDFMFQLFGKYRDMALAVKNPCHLNMAACLIKQNRFNEAIVQCSIVLSEDESNVKALFRRGKAKSELGQTESAREDFQKAKKYSPEDKEILRELRLLAEQDKALYEKQKELYKGLFGPRPEVKPKKANYLAIFWQWLVSLIRYLVRMFKHKNE
;
A
#
# COMPACT_ATOMS: atom_id res chain seq x y z
N MET A 1 -44.05 38.34 -38.75
CA MET A 1 -43.39 39.09 -37.67
C MET A 1 -42.12 38.31 -37.35
N ALA A 2 -41.01 38.45 -38.09
CA ALA A 2 -40.15 39.64 -38.27
C ALA A 2 -39.68 40.21 -36.94
N VAL A 3 -38.43 39.90 -36.55
CA VAL A 3 -37.35 40.73 -35.94
C VAL A 3 -36.09 39.83 -35.96
N GLU A 4 -35.16 40.02 -36.91
CA GLU A 4 -33.82 40.69 -36.76
C GLU A 4 -32.93 40.01 -35.70
N GLU A 5 -31.87 39.27 -36.07
CA GLU A 5 -30.57 39.70 -36.62
C GLU A 5 -29.76 40.50 -35.59
N ASP A 6 -28.69 39.90 -35.05
CA ASP A 6 -27.44 40.63 -34.97
C ASP A 6 -26.21 39.71 -34.93
N ALA A 7 -25.21 40.15 -35.69
CA ALA A 7 -24.01 39.42 -36.06
C ALA A 7 -22.82 39.72 -35.13
N ALA A 8 -21.77 38.92 -35.30
CA ALA A 8 -20.53 38.86 -34.54
C ALA A 8 -19.68 40.17 -34.57
N PRO A 9 -18.52 40.20 -33.86
CA PRO A 9 -17.32 39.72 -34.56
C PRO A 9 -16.33 38.94 -33.70
N ALA A 10 -15.60 38.06 -34.38
CA ALA A 10 -14.36 37.46 -33.91
C ALA A 10 -13.21 38.48 -33.97
N ALA A 11 -12.35 38.48 -32.95
CA ALA A 11 -11.00 39.02 -33.02
C ALA A 11 -10.06 38.13 -32.18
N ALA A 12 -9.01 37.63 -32.85
CA ALA A 12 -7.93 36.86 -32.26
C ALA A 12 -6.84 37.79 -31.72
N ALA A 13 -6.23 37.45 -30.57
CA ALA A 13 -4.80 37.67 -30.29
C ALA A 13 -4.34 37.03 -28.97
N ALA A 14 -3.32 36.18 -29.10
CA ALA A 14 -2.09 36.08 -28.28
C ALA A 14 -2.13 35.82 -26.75
N ALA A 15 -1.60 34.64 -26.40
CA ALA A 15 -0.51 34.36 -25.45
C ALA A 15 -0.51 35.04 -24.06
N GLY A 16 -0.56 34.18 -23.02
CA GLY A 16 -0.13 34.52 -21.67
C GLY A 16 -0.29 33.32 -20.75
N SER A 17 0.82 32.65 -20.44
CA SER A 17 0.90 31.65 -19.37
C SER A 17 0.72 32.35 -18.03
N SER A 18 -0.18 31.86 -17.18
CA SER A 18 -0.13 32.13 -15.74
C SER A 18 -0.79 30.99 -15.00
N ASP A 19 0.07 30.15 -14.44
CA ASP A 19 -0.09 29.34 -13.23
C ASP A 19 -1.44 29.49 -12.51
N ASN A 20 -2.33 28.52 -12.74
CA ASN A 20 -3.46 28.29 -11.84
C ASN A 20 -2.98 27.29 -10.78
N GLU A 21 -2.48 27.88 -9.69
CA GLU A 21 -2.26 27.24 -8.40
C GLU A 21 -3.59 26.62 -7.93
N ILE A 22 -3.69 25.29 -8.03
CA ILE A 22 -4.81 24.53 -7.46
C ILE A 22 -4.59 24.52 -5.95
N THR A 23 -5.39 25.31 -5.23
CA THR A 23 -5.52 25.25 -3.78
C THR A 23 -6.03 23.88 -3.38
N VAL A 24 -5.11 23.02 -2.94
CA VAL A 24 -5.41 21.76 -2.28
C VAL A 24 -5.91 22.13 -0.88
N GLU A 25 -7.18 21.85 -0.59
CA GLU A 25 -7.68 21.85 0.78
C GLU A 25 -6.86 20.84 1.59
N ASP A 26 -6.13 21.36 2.58
CA ASP A 26 -5.33 20.60 3.55
C ASP A 26 -6.22 19.55 4.25
N ALA A 27 -6.13 18.30 3.80
CA ALA A 27 -6.32 17.18 4.69
C ALA A 27 -5.16 17.25 5.68
N SER A 28 -5.44 17.68 6.91
CA SER A 28 -4.47 17.78 7.99
C SER A 28 -3.83 16.42 8.28
N PHE A 29 -2.71 16.14 7.62
CA PHE A 29 -1.82 15.06 7.98
C PHE A 29 -1.13 15.48 9.28
N VAL A 30 -1.58 14.91 10.40
CA VAL A 30 -0.78 14.89 11.62
C VAL A 30 0.52 14.17 11.27
N HIS A 31 1.66 14.84 11.46
CA HIS A 31 2.99 14.27 11.23
C HIS A 31 3.17 12.99 12.03
N THR A 32 2.96 11.83 11.38
CA THR A 32 3.39 10.53 11.90
C THR A 32 4.71 10.17 11.25
N GLU A 33 5.75 10.05 12.06
CA GLU A 33 7.02 9.42 11.67
C GLU A 33 6.79 8.03 11.03
N PRO A 34 7.71 7.54 10.15
CA PRO A 34 7.58 6.25 9.49
C PRO A 34 7.41 5.11 10.52
N PRO A 35 6.85 3.95 10.12
CA PRO A 35 6.45 2.91 11.05
C PRO A 35 7.66 2.49 11.90
N GLN A 36 7.61 2.83 13.19
CA GLN A 36 8.43 2.18 14.20
C GLN A 36 8.22 0.68 14.06
N ASP A 37 9.23 -0.12 14.42
CA ASP A 37 9.35 -1.59 14.31
C ASP A 37 8.24 -2.40 15.04
N GLY A 38 7.08 -1.78 15.32
CA GLY A 38 5.99 -2.34 16.11
C GLY A 38 6.44 -2.77 17.50
N SER A 39 7.61 -2.31 17.96
CA SER A 39 8.25 -2.75 19.20
C SER A 39 7.71 -1.97 20.41
N ALA A 40 7.26 -0.73 20.19
CA ALA A 40 6.64 0.12 21.19
C ALA A 40 5.31 0.70 20.70
N PRO A 41 4.42 1.12 21.62
CA PRO A 41 3.22 1.85 21.26
C PRO A 41 3.55 3.15 20.49
N PRO A 42 2.79 3.50 19.44
CA PRO A 42 3.02 4.74 18.70
C PRO A 42 2.76 5.96 19.57
N VAL A 43 3.55 7.02 19.36
CA VAL A 43 3.34 8.31 20.01
C VAL A 43 2.28 9.08 19.22
N VAL A 44 1.20 9.46 19.88
CA VAL A 44 0.04 10.13 19.26
C VAL A 44 -0.23 11.45 19.97
N SER A 45 -0.39 12.53 19.21
CA SER A 45 -0.67 13.88 19.72
C SER A 45 -2.16 14.22 19.82
N SER A 46 -3.04 13.32 19.36
CA SER A 46 -4.49 13.52 19.39
C SER A 46 -5.03 13.58 20.82
N ASP A 47 -6.15 14.29 20.99
CA ASP A 47 -6.86 14.38 22.25
C ASP A 47 -7.26 13.00 22.79
N MET A 48 -7.19 12.87 24.12
CA MET A 48 -7.51 11.64 24.82
C MET A 48 -9.00 11.63 25.20
N GLU A 49 -9.80 10.88 24.44
CA GLU A 49 -11.22 10.67 24.70
C GLU A 49 -11.40 9.66 25.84
N VAL A 50 -12.15 10.04 26.89
CA VAL A 50 -12.52 9.11 27.96
C VAL A 50 -13.81 8.40 27.56
N LEU A 51 -13.71 7.13 27.20
CA LEU A 51 -14.86 6.32 26.79
C LEU A 51 -15.63 5.79 28.00
N ARG A 52 -14.88 5.28 28.98
CA ARG A 52 -15.36 4.79 30.27
C ARG A 52 -14.24 4.98 31.29
N ASP A 53 -14.54 4.97 32.59
CA ASP A 53 -13.59 5.30 33.67
C ASP A 53 -12.18 4.69 33.52
N LYS A 54 -12.09 3.47 32.99
CA LYS A 54 -10.84 2.71 32.78
C LYS A 54 -10.46 2.47 31.32
N VAL A 55 -11.10 3.14 30.36
CA VAL A 55 -10.81 3.02 28.92
C VAL A 55 -10.73 4.40 28.28
N ARG A 56 -9.55 4.73 27.75
CA ARG A 56 -9.29 5.99 27.04
C ARG A 56 -8.85 5.70 25.62
N LYS A 57 -9.24 6.54 24.67
CA LYS A 57 -8.95 6.40 23.24
C LYS A 57 -8.23 7.64 22.70
N GLN A 58 -7.27 7.41 21.83
CA GLN A 58 -6.59 8.44 21.03
C GLN A 58 -6.65 8.00 19.57
N VAL A 59 -7.21 8.83 18.69
CA VAL A 59 -7.38 8.46 17.27
C VAL A 59 -6.07 8.71 16.52
N ILE A 60 -5.60 7.69 15.80
CA ILE A 60 -4.41 7.77 14.93
C ILE A 60 -4.86 8.05 13.49
N LYS A 61 -5.91 7.37 13.04
CA LYS A 61 -6.52 7.52 11.71
C LYS A 61 -8.02 7.45 11.85
N GLU A 62 -8.72 8.45 11.30
CA GLU A 62 -10.17 8.47 11.28
C GLU A 62 -10.73 7.35 10.39
N GLY A 63 -11.80 6.71 10.88
CA GLY A 63 -12.58 5.74 10.12
C GLY A 63 -13.81 6.35 9.46
N HIS A 64 -14.55 5.53 8.72
CA HIS A 64 -15.74 5.95 7.98
C HIS A 64 -16.98 5.17 8.38
N GLY A 65 -18.14 5.73 8.03
CA GLY A 65 -19.43 5.11 8.31
C GLY A 65 -19.84 5.20 9.78
N LYS A 66 -20.72 4.32 10.21
CA LYS A 66 -21.27 4.30 11.58
C LYS A 66 -20.40 3.48 12.53
N ARG A 67 -20.66 3.60 13.83
CA ARG A 67 -20.08 2.74 14.88
C ARG A 67 -20.80 1.38 14.92
N PRO A 68 -20.13 0.30 15.35
CA PRO A 68 -20.75 -1.01 15.49
C PRO A 68 -21.85 -1.00 16.56
N LEU A 69 -22.95 -1.72 16.30
CA LEU A 69 -24.01 -1.91 17.28
C LEU A 69 -23.61 -2.96 18.32
N LYS A 70 -24.33 -2.98 19.45
CA LYS A 70 -24.16 -4.04 20.45
C LYS A 70 -24.38 -5.41 19.78
N PHE A 71 -23.52 -6.37 20.11
CA PHE A 71 -23.48 -7.71 19.51
C PHE A 71 -23.04 -7.77 18.05
N ALA A 72 -22.58 -6.67 17.45
CA ALA A 72 -21.92 -6.72 16.17
C ALA A 72 -20.63 -7.56 16.25
N THR A 73 -20.34 -8.24 15.15
CA THR A 73 -19.11 -8.98 14.96
C THR A 73 -18.07 -8.04 14.35
N CYS A 74 -17.13 -7.58 15.16
CA CYS A 74 -16.06 -6.68 14.74
C CYS A 74 -14.82 -7.48 14.32
N PHE A 75 -14.20 -7.09 13.22
CA PHE A 75 -12.95 -7.66 12.73
C PHE A 75 -11.84 -6.65 12.98
N VAL A 76 -10.87 -7.02 13.81
CA VAL A 76 -9.86 -6.07 14.28
C VAL A 76 -8.46 -6.63 14.12
N HIS A 77 -7.55 -5.78 13.65
CA HIS A 77 -6.14 -5.94 13.91
C HIS A 77 -5.78 -5.16 15.16
N TYR A 78 -4.93 -5.74 16.01
CA TYR A 78 -4.32 -5.01 17.11
C TYR A 78 -2.92 -5.51 17.46
N ARG A 79 -2.21 -4.65 18.18
CA ARG A 79 -1.03 -4.95 18.99
C ARG A 79 -1.32 -4.60 20.43
N ALA A 80 -0.74 -5.35 21.35
CA ALA A 80 -0.96 -5.14 22.77
C ALA A 80 0.35 -5.11 23.55
N TRP A 81 0.48 -4.09 24.40
CA TRP A 81 1.61 -3.90 25.30
C TRP A 81 1.14 -3.74 26.74
N VAL A 82 2.03 -4.07 27.69
CA VAL A 82 1.87 -3.69 29.08
C VAL A 82 2.29 -2.22 29.25
N GLN A 83 1.41 -1.39 29.78
CA GLN A 83 1.63 0.05 29.96
C GLN A 83 2.86 0.32 30.81
N GLY A 84 3.65 1.31 30.39
CA GLY A 84 4.91 1.67 31.07
C GLY A 84 6.07 0.71 30.80
N SER A 85 5.87 -0.31 29.94
CA SER A 85 6.91 -1.22 29.49
C SER A 85 6.93 -1.31 27.96
N SER A 86 8.03 -1.79 27.39
CA SER A 86 8.11 -2.18 25.97
C SER A 86 7.68 -3.63 25.73
N HIS A 87 7.07 -4.30 26.73
CA HIS A 87 6.65 -5.69 26.62
C HIS A 87 5.41 -5.82 25.73
N LYS A 88 5.63 -6.11 24.45
CA LYS A 88 4.58 -6.50 23.50
C LYS A 88 4.27 -7.98 23.70
N PHE A 89 3.00 -8.30 23.91
CA PHE A 89 2.57 -9.69 24.12
C PHE A 89 1.68 -10.23 23.00
N GLU A 90 1.11 -9.36 22.14
CA GLU A 90 0.29 -9.77 20.99
C GLU A 90 0.54 -8.87 19.77
N ASP A 91 0.54 -9.43 18.56
CA ASP A 91 0.64 -8.69 17.29
C ASP A 91 -0.05 -9.43 16.13
N THR A 92 -1.33 -9.12 15.91
CA THR A 92 -2.13 -9.75 14.85
C THR A 92 -1.67 -9.37 13.43
N TRP A 93 -0.94 -8.25 13.24
CA TRP A 93 -0.38 -7.92 11.92
C TRP A 93 0.80 -8.82 11.58
N GLN A 94 1.62 -9.16 12.59
CA GLN A 94 2.71 -10.12 12.43
C GLN A 94 2.18 -11.51 12.05
N GLU A 95 1.07 -11.91 12.66
CA GLU A 95 0.38 -13.18 12.37
C GLU A 95 -0.39 -13.16 11.04
N GLN A 96 -0.61 -11.97 10.47
CA GLN A 96 -1.45 -11.76 9.27
C GLN A 96 -2.87 -12.30 9.42
N HIS A 97 -3.36 -12.37 10.66
CA HIS A 97 -4.66 -12.89 10.98
C HIS A 97 -5.42 -11.92 11.90
N PRO A 98 -6.43 -11.20 11.39
CA PRO A 98 -7.25 -10.37 12.26
C PRO A 98 -8.15 -11.24 13.14
N ILE A 99 -8.43 -10.73 14.34
CA ILE A 99 -9.31 -11.43 15.26
C ILE A 99 -10.77 -10.98 15.09
N GLU A 100 -11.67 -11.83 15.54
CA GLU A 100 -13.09 -11.55 15.66
C GLU A 100 -13.41 -11.17 17.10
N LEU A 101 -14.12 -10.05 17.28
CA LEU A 101 -14.58 -9.55 18.56
C LEU A 101 -16.09 -9.31 18.48
N VAL A 102 -16.88 -10.18 19.12
CA VAL A 102 -18.33 -10.01 19.21
C VAL A 102 -18.67 -9.12 20.39
N LEU A 103 -19.14 -7.91 20.13
CA LEU A 103 -19.36 -6.91 21.19
C LEU A 103 -20.42 -7.35 22.21
N GLY A 104 -20.05 -7.39 23.49
CA GLY A 104 -20.85 -7.90 24.59
C GLY A 104 -20.78 -9.43 24.79
N LYS A 105 -19.97 -10.15 23.99
CA LYS A 105 -19.66 -11.58 24.15
C LYS A 105 -18.15 -11.85 24.09
N GLU A 106 -17.33 -10.80 24.18
CA GLU A 106 -15.88 -10.93 24.26
C GLU A 106 -15.43 -11.68 25.51
N LYS A 107 -14.21 -12.23 25.45
CA LYS A 107 -13.57 -12.81 26.62
C LYS A 107 -13.35 -11.74 27.69
N LYS A 108 -13.36 -12.14 28.96
CA LYS A 108 -13.27 -11.22 30.11
C LYS A 108 -12.05 -10.31 30.02
N GLU A 109 -10.92 -10.87 29.61
CA GLU A 109 -9.63 -10.19 29.43
C GLU A 109 -9.60 -9.18 28.27
N MET A 110 -10.61 -9.21 27.39
CA MET A 110 -10.74 -8.29 26.25
C MET A 110 -11.84 -7.25 26.45
N SER A 111 -12.44 -7.15 27.64
CA SER A 111 -13.55 -6.24 27.92
C SER A 111 -13.21 -4.78 27.59
N GLY A 112 -12.00 -4.34 27.96
CA GLY A 112 -11.54 -2.97 27.66
C GLY A 112 -11.32 -2.72 26.17
N LEU A 113 -10.80 -3.73 25.45
CA LEU A 113 -10.68 -3.69 23.99
C LEU A 113 -12.07 -3.60 23.34
N GLY A 114 -13.05 -4.39 23.79
CA GLY A 114 -14.44 -4.34 23.33
C GLY A 114 -15.08 -2.95 23.50
N ILE A 115 -14.86 -2.30 24.64
CA ILE A 115 -15.32 -0.92 24.89
C ILE A 115 -14.69 0.05 23.90
N GLY A 116 -13.38 -0.05 23.67
CA GLY A 116 -12.68 0.78 22.69
C GLY A 116 -13.23 0.60 21.28
N VAL A 117 -13.29 -0.65 20.81
CA VAL A 117 -13.79 -1.02 19.48
C VAL A 117 -15.24 -0.58 19.27
N SER A 118 -16.09 -0.63 20.30
CA SER A 118 -17.48 -0.15 20.21
C SER A 118 -17.60 1.36 19.90
N ASN A 119 -16.53 2.13 20.15
CA ASN A 119 -16.45 3.56 19.88
C ASN A 119 -15.63 3.91 18.63
N MET A 120 -15.22 2.90 17.85
CA MET A 120 -14.48 3.07 16.59
C MET A 120 -15.40 2.96 15.38
N ARG A 121 -14.93 3.46 14.23
CA ARG A 121 -15.55 3.31 12.90
C ARG A 121 -14.74 2.36 12.02
N SER A 122 -15.35 1.87 10.93
CA SER A 122 -14.65 1.01 9.96
C SER A 122 -13.44 1.76 9.37
N GLY A 123 -12.29 1.11 9.31
CA GLY A 123 -11.01 1.70 8.91
C GLY A 123 -10.35 2.63 9.93
N GLU A 124 -10.94 2.85 11.11
CA GLU A 124 -10.35 3.67 12.16
C GLU A 124 -9.15 2.94 12.78
N ARG A 125 -8.05 3.67 12.98
CA ARG A 125 -6.91 3.22 13.78
C ARG A 125 -6.78 4.09 15.01
N ALA A 126 -6.66 3.50 16.18
CA ALA A 126 -6.62 4.23 17.45
C ALA A 126 -5.73 3.53 18.47
N LEU A 127 -5.21 4.32 19.42
CA LEU A 127 -4.55 3.84 20.61
C LEU A 127 -5.57 3.79 21.77
N LEU A 128 -5.69 2.64 22.43
CA LEU A 128 -6.54 2.45 23.60
C LEU A 128 -5.67 2.24 24.83
N HIS A 129 -5.95 2.99 25.89
CA HIS A 129 -5.38 2.78 27.21
C HIS A 129 -6.43 2.13 28.10
N VAL A 130 -6.15 0.93 28.58
CA VAL A 130 -7.10 0.06 29.27
C VAL A 130 -6.55 -0.29 30.65
N GLY A 131 -7.31 0.03 31.69
CA GLY A 131 -6.98 -0.37 33.06
C GLY A 131 -7.03 -1.90 33.23
N TRP A 132 -6.16 -2.44 34.07
CA TRP A 132 -6.05 -3.88 34.32
C TRP A 132 -7.38 -4.54 34.73
N GLU A 133 -8.31 -3.79 35.32
CA GLU A 133 -9.63 -4.29 35.73
C GLU A 133 -10.48 -4.77 34.54
N LEU A 134 -10.24 -4.20 33.36
CA LEU A 134 -10.90 -4.53 32.10
C LEU A 134 -9.99 -5.31 31.13
N GLY A 135 -8.80 -5.67 31.60
CA GLY A 135 -7.84 -6.55 30.93
C GLY A 135 -7.68 -7.86 31.69
N TYR A 136 -6.44 -8.30 31.89
CA TYR A 136 -6.11 -9.58 32.53
C TYR A 136 -6.32 -9.63 34.06
N GLY A 137 -6.80 -8.55 34.67
CA GLY A 137 -7.24 -8.57 36.06
C GLY A 137 -6.10 -8.70 37.08
N LYS A 138 -6.46 -9.13 38.29
CA LYS A 138 -5.52 -9.27 39.43
C LYS A 138 -4.52 -10.40 39.25
N GLU A 139 -4.87 -11.41 38.46
CA GLU A 139 -4.04 -12.61 38.29
C GLU A 139 -3.08 -12.47 37.11
N GLY A 140 -3.40 -11.59 36.14
CA GLY A 140 -2.65 -11.53 34.90
C GLY A 140 -2.91 -12.78 34.05
N SER A 141 -1.96 -13.11 33.19
CA SER A 141 -1.91 -14.37 32.46
C SER A 141 -0.47 -14.86 32.45
N PHE A 142 -0.23 -16.07 32.96
CA PHE A 142 1.13 -16.59 33.13
C PHE A 142 1.69 -17.27 31.87
N SER A 143 0.81 -17.78 31.00
CA SER A 143 1.21 -18.62 29.86
C SER A 143 1.16 -17.84 28.55
N PHE A 144 0.04 -17.90 27.82
CA PHE A 144 -0.11 -17.29 26.51
C PHE A 144 -1.41 -16.48 26.46
N PRO A 145 -1.34 -15.15 26.32
CA PRO A 145 -0.14 -14.31 26.39
C PRO A 145 0.39 -14.16 27.82
N ASN A 146 1.70 -13.90 27.98
CA ASN A 146 2.29 -13.60 29.29
C ASN A 146 2.07 -12.11 29.64
N VAL A 147 1.17 -11.87 30.58
CA VAL A 147 0.77 -10.55 31.06
C VAL A 147 0.85 -10.52 32.58
N PRO A 148 1.61 -9.58 33.19
CA PRO A 148 1.72 -9.50 34.63
C PRO A 148 0.38 -9.25 35.34
N PRO A 149 0.26 -9.67 36.61
CA PRO A 149 -0.82 -9.27 37.51
C PRO A 149 -1.04 -7.76 37.53
N MET A 150 -2.30 -7.30 37.46
CA MET A 150 -2.68 -5.89 37.55
C MET A 150 -1.96 -4.98 36.55
N ALA A 151 -1.62 -5.51 35.37
CA ALA A 151 -1.01 -4.75 34.30
C ALA A 151 -2.05 -3.94 33.52
N ASP A 152 -1.91 -2.62 33.53
CA ASP A 152 -2.61 -1.75 32.58
C ASP A 152 -2.07 -2.02 31.17
N LEU A 153 -2.92 -1.87 30.16
CA LEU A 153 -2.65 -2.29 28.79
C LEU A 153 -2.76 -1.11 27.84
N VAL A 154 -1.91 -1.12 26.82
CA VAL A 154 -2.00 -0.22 25.68
C VAL A 154 -2.26 -1.05 24.44
N TYR A 155 -3.32 -0.75 23.71
CA TYR A 155 -3.64 -1.38 22.45
C TYR A 155 -3.51 -0.41 21.30
N GLU A 156 -2.77 -0.77 20.27
CA GLU A 156 -2.88 -0.14 18.95
C GLU A 156 -3.88 -0.98 18.16
N VAL A 157 -5.03 -0.41 17.79
CA VAL A 157 -6.14 -1.14 17.17
C VAL A 157 -6.50 -0.52 15.84
N GLU A 158 -6.73 -1.35 14.83
CA GLU A 158 -7.36 -1.01 13.56
C GLU A 158 -8.67 -1.82 13.42
N LEU A 159 -9.80 -1.12 13.43
CA LEU A 159 -11.10 -1.74 13.16
C LEU A 159 -11.26 -1.87 11.66
N ILE A 160 -11.06 -3.08 11.12
CA ILE A 160 -11.19 -3.35 9.68
C ILE A 160 -12.62 -3.06 9.25
N GLY A 161 -13.57 -3.58 10.01
CA GLY A 161 -15.00 -3.35 9.84
C GLY A 161 -15.81 -4.26 10.76
N PHE A 162 -17.13 -4.28 10.59
CA PHE A 162 -18.01 -5.10 11.41
C PHE A 162 -19.26 -5.53 10.66
N ASP A 163 -19.85 -6.64 11.11
CA ASP A 163 -21.23 -7.03 10.77
C ASP A 163 -22.15 -6.69 11.93
N ASP A 164 -23.11 -5.81 11.69
CA ASP A 164 -24.25 -5.68 12.59
C ASP A 164 -25.15 -6.91 12.48
N ILE A 165 -25.81 -7.26 13.59
CA ILE A 165 -26.77 -8.36 13.61
C ILE A 165 -27.97 -8.02 12.71
N LYS A 166 -28.01 -8.64 11.53
CA LYS A 166 -29.27 -9.01 10.85
C LYS A 166 -29.53 -10.52 10.88
N GLU A 167 -28.49 -11.35 11.09
CA GLU A 167 -28.55 -12.82 11.04
C GLU A 167 -27.87 -13.55 12.23
N GLY A 168 -27.82 -12.92 13.41
CA GLY A 168 -27.94 -13.58 14.72
C GLY A 168 -27.15 -14.85 15.08
N LYS A 169 -26.02 -15.18 14.46
CA LYS A 169 -25.17 -16.32 14.86
C LYS A 169 -23.71 -15.89 14.94
N ALA A 170 -23.05 -16.22 16.05
CA ALA A 170 -21.60 -16.08 16.12
C ALA A 170 -20.96 -17.02 15.08
N ARG A 171 -19.74 -16.72 14.63
CA ARG A 171 -18.98 -17.60 13.72
C ARG A 171 -18.90 -19.06 14.22
N SER A 172 -18.89 -19.27 15.53
CA SER A 172 -18.92 -20.59 16.18
C SER A 172 -20.20 -21.38 15.89
N ASP A 173 -21.30 -20.69 15.62
CA ASP A 173 -22.64 -21.25 15.48
C ASP A 173 -23.06 -21.35 14.01
N MET A 174 -22.22 -20.86 13.09
CA MET A 174 -22.43 -20.96 11.64
C MET A 174 -22.00 -22.33 11.12
N THR A 175 -22.82 -22.87 10.23
CA THR A 175 -22.41 -24.02 9.40
C THR A 175 -21.30 -23.62 8.43
N VAL A 176 -20.59 -24.61 7.89
CA VAL A 176 -19.51 -24.40 6.91
C VAL A 176 -20.03 -23.62 5.70
N GLU A 177 -21.22 -23.97 5.22
CA GLU A 177 -21.88 -23.35 4.07
C GLU A 177 -22.28 -21.90 4.35
N GLU A 178 -22.91 -21.63 5.50
CA GLU A 178 -23.26 -20.26 5.91
C GLU A 178 -22.02 -19.38 6.00
N ARG A 179 -20.92 -19.94 6.50
CA ARG A 179 -19.66 -19.22 6.69
C ARG A 179 -18.93 -18.93 5.38
N ILE A 180 -18.87 -19.88 4.46
CA ILE A 180 -18.34 -19.67 3.10
C ILE A 180 -19.23 -18.67 2.34
N ALA A 181 -20.55 -18.75 2.48
CA ALA A 181 -21.47 -17.81 1.86
C ALA A 181 -21.31 -16.39 2.41
N ALA A 182 -21.10 -16.22 3.72
CA ALA A 182 -20.79 -14.93 4.32
C ALA A 182 -19.48 -14.35 3.75
N ALA A 183 -18.42 -15.15 3.68
CA ALA A 183 -17.17 -14.74 3.05
C ALA A 183 -17.35 -14.32 1.58
N ASP A 184 -18.14 -15.08 0.82
CA ASP A 184 -18.39 -14.79 -0.60
C ASP A 184 -19.16 -13.47 -0.80
N ARG A 185 -20.14 -13.17 0.07
CA ARG A 185 -20.83 -11.86 0.07
C ARG A 185 -19.85 -10.71 0.24
N ARG A 186 -18.92 -10.83 1.20
CA ARG A 186 -17.91 -9.78 1.44
C ARG A 186 -16.93 -9.63 0.29
N LYS A 187 -16.53 -10.74 -0.34
CA LYS A 187 -15.75 -10.70 -1.59
C LYS A 187 -16.49 -9.90 -2.68
N ILE A 188 -17.80 -10.12 -2.84
CA ILE A 188 -18.62 -9.40 -3.83
C ILE A 188 -18.67 -7.90 -3.50
N GLU A 189 -18.91 -7.53 -2.24
CA GLU A 189 -18.90 -6.13 -1.79
C GLU A 189 -17.53 -5.46 -2.04
N GLY A 190 -16.44 -6.17 -1.73
CA GLY A 190 -15.08 -5.70 -2.04
C GLY A 190 -14.84 -5.50 -3.52
N ASN A 191 -15.42 -6.34 -4.39
CA ASN A 191 -15.33 -6.17 -5.84
C ASN A 191 -16.05 -4.89 -6.31
N GLU A 192 -17.18 -4.54 -5.71
CA GLU A 192 -17.88 -3.29 -6.03
C GLU A 192 -17.07 -2.06 -5.61
N TYR A 193 -16.54 -2.04 -4.37
CA TYR A 193 -15.64 -0.96 -3.95
C TYR A 193 -14.38 -0.85 -4.82
N PHE A 194 -13.84 -1.97 -5.28
CA PHE A 194 -12.70 -1.98 -6.19
C PHE A 194 -13.03 -1.31 -7.53
N LYS A 195 -14.22 -1.55 -8.08
CA LYS A 195 -14.71 -0.88 -9.30
C LYS A 195 -14.89 0.63 -9.07
N GLU A 196 -15.36 1.02 -7.89
CA GLU A 196 -15.47 2.41 -7.45
C GLU A 196 -14.12 3.09 -7.17
N LYS A 197 -13.00 2.36 -7.28
CA LYS A 197 -11.64 2.82 -6.93
C LYS A 197 -11.45 3.15 -5.44
N LYS A 198 -12.37 2.71 -4.58
CA LYS A 198 -12.27 2.78 -3.12
C LYS A 198 -11.43 1.60 -2.61
N LEU A 199 -10.12 1.72 -2.79
CA LEU A 199 -9.19 0.59 -2.64
C LEU A 199 -9.03 0.13 -1.19
N GLU A 200 -9.09 1.04 -0.22
CA GLU A 200 -8.99 0.70 1.20
C GLU A 200 -10.24 -0.05 1.68
N GLU A 201 -11.41 0.44 1.31
CA GLU A 201 -12.69 -0.19 1.63
C GLU A 201 -12.81 -1.55 0.94
N ALA A 202 -12.37 -1.66 -0.31
CA ALA A 202 -12.29 -2.93 -1.01
C ALA A 202 -11.39 -3.92 -0.27
N LYS A 203 -10.19 -3.48 0.14
CA LYS A 203 -9.24 -4.27 0.92
C LYS A 203 -9.87 -4.76 2.22
N GLN A 204 -10.52 -3.88 2.99
CA GLN A 204 -11.20 -4.24 4.24
C GLN A 204 -12.23 -5.37 4.02
N GLN A 205 -13.03 -5.29 2.96
CA GLN A 205 -14.01 -6.35 2.68
C GLN A 205 -13.35 -7.69 2.36
N TYR A 206 -12.23 -7.70 1.63
CA TYR A 206 -11.48 -8.94 1.38
C TYR A 206 -10.85 -9.50 2.66
N GLU A 207 -10.31 -8.64 3.54
CA GLU A 207 -9.76 -9.07 4.84
C GLU A 207 -10.84 -9.70 5.71
N MET A 208 -12.02 -9.10 5.77
CA MET A 208 -13.18 -9.65 6.49
C MET A 208 -13.61 -10.99 5.90
N ALA A 209 -13.64 -11.12 4.56
CA ALA A 209 -13.91 -12.40 3.91
C ALA A 209 -12.89 -13.49 4.30
N ILE A 210 -11.60 -13.15 4.37
CA ILE A 210 -10.53 -14.06 4.77
C ILE A 210 -10.65 -14.42 6.26
N ALA A 211 -11.04 -13.48 7.12
CA ALA A 211 -11.27 -13.75 8.54
C ALA A 211 -12.37 -14.81 8.75
N TYR A 212 -13.45 -14.74 7.96
CA TYR A 212 -14.46 -15.81 7.89
C TYR A 212 -13.88 -17.16 7.43
N MET A 213 -12.69 -17.23 6.83
CA MET A 213 -12.02 -18.48 6.43
C MET A 213 -10.60 -18.58 7.02
N GLY A 214 -10.48 -18.22 8.31
CA GLY A 214 -9.23 -18.36 9.06
C GLY A 214 -8.70 -19.78 9.16
N ASP A 215 -7.47 -19.92 9.65
CA ASP A 215 -6.70 -21.16 9.51
C ASP A 215 -7.29 -22.33 10.29
N ASP A 216 -7.80 -22.11 11.50
CA ASP A 216 -8.51 -23.14 12.29
C ASP A 216 -9.69 -23.74 11.51
N PHE A 217 -10.42 -22.91 10.77
CA PHE A 217 -11.53 -23.36 9.96
C PHE A 217 -11.04 -24.11 8.73
N MET A 218 -10.06 -23.56 8.02
CA MET A 218 -9.50 -24.19 6.84
C MET A 218 -8.84 -25.53 7.14
N PHE A 219 -8.27 -25.71 8.33
CA PHE A 219 -7.66 -26.95 8.79
C PHE A 219 -8.70 -28.05 9.03
N GLN A 220 -9.92 -27.69 9.43
CA GLN A 220 -11.03 -28.63 9.66
C GLN A 220 -11.74 -29.06 8.36
N LEU A 221 -11.51 -28.35 7.24
CA LEU A 221 -12.19 -28.63 5.98
C LEU A 221 -11.42 -29.64 5.11
N PHE A 222 -12.16 -30.57 4.52
CA PHE A 222 -11.65 -31.58 3.59
C PHE A 222 -12.51 -31.71 2.34
N GLY A 223 -11.90 -32.17 1.25
CA GLY A 223 -12.57 -32.41 -0.04
C GLY A 223 -13.34 -31.19 -0.54
N LYS A 224 -14.59 -31.43 -0.98
CA LYS A 224 -15.46 -30.41 -1.60
C LYS A 224 -15.56 -29.11 -0.79
N TYR A 225 -15.63 -29.19 0.53
CA TYR A 225 -15.78 -27.99 1.36
C TYR A 225 -14.50 -27.16 1.42
N ARG A 226 -13.33 -27.80 1.44
CA ARG A 226 -12.04 -27.10 1.33
C ARG A 226 -11.93 -26.41 -0.02
N ASP A 227 -12.30 -27.09 -1.10
CA ASP A 227 -12.27 -26.54 -2.46
C ASP A 227 -13.20 -25.32 -2.59
N MET A 228 -14.42 -25.41 -2.02
CA MET A 228 -15.36 -24.29 -1.97
C MET A 228 -14.80 -23.10 -1.19
N ALA A 229 -14.16 -23.33 -0.04
CA ALA A 229 -13.55 -22.26 0.74
C ALA A 229 -12.36 -21.63 0.00
N LEU A 230 -11.46 -22.43 -0.59
CA LEU A 230 -10.33 -21.94 -1.38
C LEU A 230 -10.77 -21.17 -2.62
N ALA A 231 -11.89 -21.56 -3.25
CA ALA A 231 -12.48 -20.84 -4.38
C ALA A 231 -12.96 -19.43 -4.02
N VAL A 232 -13.14 -19.12 -2.73
CA VAL A 232 -13.42 -17.76 -2.22
C VAL A 232 -12.14 -17.12 -1.66
N LYS A 233 -11.37 -17.84 -0.83
CA LYS A 233 -10.18 -17.34 -0.13
C LYS A 233 -9.09 -16.88 -1.09
N ASN A 234 -8.77 -17.68 -2.11
CA ASN A 234 -7.69 -17.37 -3.07
C ASN A 234 -8.01 -16.10 -3.88
N PRO A 235 -9.21 -15.92 -4.47
CA PRO A 235 -9.59 -14.64 -5.08
C PRO A 235 -9.52 -13.44 -4.14
N CYS A 236 -9.88 -13.58 -2.86
CA CYS A 236 -9.76 -12.49 -1.89
C CYS A 236 -8.31 -12.04 -1.72
N HIS A 237 -7.37 -12.97 -1.49
CA HIS A 237 -5.93 -12.66 -1.40
C HIS A 237 -5.42 -12.00 -2.69
N LEU A 238 -5.80 -12.54 -3.85
CA LEU A 238 -5.42 -11.97 -5.13
C LEU A 238 -5.95 -10.54 -5.28
N ASN A 239 -7.23 -10.31 -5.02
CA ASN A 239 -7.84 -8.98 -5.17
C ASN A 239 -7.25 -7.98 -4.18
N MET A 240 -6.94 -8.41 -2.96
CA MET A 240 -6.19 -7.62 -2.00
C MET A 240 -4.79 -7.25 -2.53
N ALA A 241 -4.07 -8.20 -3.12
CA ALA A 241 -2.79 -7.91 -3.79
C ALA A 241 -2.95 -6.88 -4.92
N ALA A 242 -4.07 -6.90 -5.66
CA ALA A 242 -4.34 -5.90 -6.68
C ALA A 242 -4.63 -4.51 -6.09
N CYS A 243 -5.34 -4.42 -4.95
CA CYS A 243 -5.50 -3.16 -4.20
C CYS A 243 -4.14 -2.61 -3.77
N LEU A 244 -3.32 -3.46 -3.14
CA LEU A 244 -2.00 -3.08 -2.61
C LEU A 244 -1.02 -2.63 -3.70
N ILE A 245 -1.01 -3.31 -4.86
CA ILE A 245 -0.20 -2.88 -6.03
C ILE A 245 -0.63 -1.50 -6.51
N LYS A 246 -1.94 -1.21 -6.58
CA LYS A 246 -2.45 0.11 -6.96
C LYS A 246 -2.11 1.21 -5.95
N GLN A 247 -1.82 0.84 -4.71
CA GLN A 247 -1.40 1.73 -3.63
C GLN A 247 0.13 1.81 -3.47
N ASN A 248 0.91 1.19 -4.36
CA ASN A 248 2.37 1.08 -4.26
C ASN A 248 2.88 0.34 -3.00
N ARG A 249 2.03 -0.46 -2.35
CA ARG A 249 2.37 -1.29 -1.19
C ARG A 249 2.85 -2.67 -1.64
N PHE A 250 3.98 -2.69 -2.36
CA PHE A 250 4.43 -3.87 -3.09
C PHE A 250 4.84 -5.05 -2.20
N ASN A 251 5.50 -4.80 -1.07
CA ASN A 251 5.92 -5.86 -0.15
C ASN A 251 4.71 -6.66 0.38
N GLU A 252 3.65 -5.97 0.77
CA GLU A 252 2.42 -6.62 1.25
C GLU A 252 1.73 -7.40 0.13
N ALA A 253 1.69 -6.85 -1.09
CA ALA A 253 1.14 -7.55 -2.24
C ALA A 253 1.89 -8.86 -2.55
N ILE A 254 3.21 -8.88 -2.38
CA ILE A 254 4.04 -10.09 -2.56
C ILE A 254 3.64 -11.16 -1.55
N VAL A 255 3.40 -10.78 -0.30
CA VAL A 255 2.97 -11.73 0.73
C VAL A 255 1.61 -12.33 0.36
N GLN A 256 0.64 -11.50 0.00
CA GLN A 256 -0.69 -11.97 -0.38
C GLN A 256 -0.66 -12.94 -1.58
N CYS A 257 0.18 -12.66 -2.58
CA CYS A 257 0.35 -13.58 -3.70
C CYS A 257 1.06 -14.87 -3.28
N SER A 258 1.99 -14.82 -2.33
CA SER A 258 2.73 -15.98 -1.87
C SER A 258 1.86 -16.95 -1.06
N ILE A 259 0.87 -16.45 -0.29
CA ILE A 259 -0.15 -17.28 0.37
C ILE A 259 -0.96 -18.09 -0.65
N VAL A 260 -1.34 -17.47 -1.77
CA VAL A 260 -2.07 -18.19 -2.83
C VAL A 260 -1.17 -19.23 -3.51
N LEU A 261 0.10 -18.91 -3.70
CA LEU A 261 1.06 -19.80 -4.35
C LEU A 261 1.51 -20.98 -3.48
N SER A 262 1.39 -20.90 -2.15
CA SER A 262 1.62 -22.06 -1.28
C SER A 262 0.50 -23.09 -1.38
N GLU A 263 -0.70 -22.69 -1.81
CA GLU A 263 -1.84 -23.58 -2.06
C GLU A 263 -1.90 -24.02 -3.54
N ASP A 264 -1.66 -23.09 -4.48
CA ASP A 264 -1.67 -23.33 -5.92
C ASP A 264 -0.46 -22.64 -6.60
N GLU A 265 0.64 -23.38 -6.70
CA GLU A 265 1.88 -22.90 -7.36
C GLU A 265 1.69 -22.57 -8.85
N SER A 266 0.62 -23.09 -9.48
CA SER A 266 0.33 -22.90 -10.90
C SER A 266 -0.50 -21.65 -11.18
N ASN A 267 -0.91 -20.92 -10.14
CA ASN A 267 -1.80 -19.78 -10.27
C ASN A 267 -1.15 -18.62 -11.05
N VAL A 268 -1.50 -18.50 -12.33
CA VAL A 268 -0.95 -17.50 -13.24
C VAL A 268 -1.17 -16.07 -12.74
N LYS A 269 -2.34 -15.78 -12.15
CA LYS A 269 -2.67 -14.44 -11.62
C LYS A 269 -1.80 -14.10 -10.41
N ALA A 270 -1.55 -15.06 -9.53
CA ALA A 270 -0.68 -14.86 -8.36
C ALA A 270 0.77 -14.64 -8.81
N LEU A 271 1.30 -15.48 -9.70
CA LEU A 271 2.65 -15.34 -10.26
C LEU A 271 2.82 -13.98 -10.94
N PHE A 272 1.89 -13.58 -11.78
CA PHE A 272 1.95 -12.29 -12.49
C PHE A 272 1.91 -11.10 -11.53
N ARG A 273 0.98 -11.08 -10.57
CA ARG A 273 0.86 -9.98 -9.59
C ARG A 273 2.10 -9.91 -8.68
N ARG A 274 2.63 -11.05 -8.24
CA ARG A 274 3.88 -11.10 -7.45
C ARG A 274 5.08 -10.62 -8.24
N GLY A 275 5.24 -11.09 -9.48
CA GLY A 275 6.29 -10.65 -10.39
C GLY A 275 6.24 -9.15 -10.65
N LYS A 276 5.03 -8.61 -10.87
CA LYS A 276 4.83 -7.16 -11.02
C LYS A 276 5.24 -6.38 -9.77
N ALA A 277 4.78 -6.78 -8.59
CA ALA A 277 5.16 -6.13 -7.35
C ALA A 277 6.68 -6.16 -7.10
N LYS A 278 7.34 -7.30 -7.37
CA LYS A 278 8.80 -7.44 -7.29
C LYS A 278 9.54 -6.55 -8.29
N SER A 279 9.02 -6.43 -9.51
CA SER A 279 9.58 -5.58 -10.55
C SER A 279 9.60 -4.11 -10.12
N GLU A 280 8.50 -3.62 -9.53
CA GLU A 280 8.39 -2.25 -9.01
C GLU A 280 9.35 -1.98 -7.83
N LEU A 281 9.71 -3.03 -7.06
CA LEU A 281 10.74 -2.96 -6.02
C LEU A 281 12.17 -3.06 -6.54
N GLY A 282 12.37 -3.18 -7.86
CA GLY A 282 13.69 -3.36 -8.48
C GLY A 282 14.27 -4.77 -8.31
N GLN A 283 13.49 -5.75 -7.82
CA GLN A 283 13.89 -7.15 -7.70
C GLN A 283 13.72 -7.86 -9.07
N THR A 284 14.47 -7.41 -10.07
CA THR A 284 14.29 -7.80 -11.48
C THR A 284 14.47 -9.30 -11.74
N GLU A 285 15.44 -9.94 -11.10
CA GLU A 285 15.70 -11.38 -11.24
C GLU A 285 14.54 -12.20 -10.69
N SER A 286 14.11 -11.93 -9.45
CA SER A 286 12.98 -12.63 -8.83
C SER A 286 11.65 -12.35 -9.53
N ALA A 287 11.46 -11.16 -10.10
CA ALA A 287 10.32 -10.83 -10.94
C ALA A 287 10.31 -11.66 -12.23
N ARG A 288 11.48 -11.81 -12.87
CA ARG A 288 11.64 -12.62 -14.09
C ARG A 288 11.30 -14.08 -13.85
N GLU A 289 11.73 -14.67 -12.73
CA GLU A 289 11.37 -16.05 -12.38
C GLU A 289 9.84 -16.24 -12.30
N ASP A 290 9.15 -15.32 -11.64
CA ASP A 290 7.69 -15.35 -11.52
C ASP A 290 7.01 -15.22 -12.90
N PHE A 291 7.47 -14.29 -13.75
CA PHE A 291 6.92 -14.15 -15.10
C PHE A 291 7.24 -15.33 -16.02
N GLN A 292 8.41 -15.95 -15.90
CA GLN A 292 8.77 -17.15 -16.68
C GLN A 292 7.91 -18.34 -16.25
N LYS A 293 7.69 -18.52 -14.94
CA LYS A 293 6.74 -19.53 -14.43
C LYS A 293 5.32 -19.25 -14.94
N ALA A 294 4.87 -18.00 -14.89
CA ALA A 294 3.56 -17.61 -15.39
C ALA A 294 3.42 -17.90 -16.91
N LYS A 295 4.45 -17.60 -17.70
CA LYS A 295 4.52 -17.90 -19.14
C LYS A 295 4.45 -19.40 -19.44
N LYS A 296 5.01 -20.26 -18.58
CA LYS A 296 4.93 -21.72 -18.75
C LYS A 296 3.47 -22.21 -18.75
N TYR A 297 2.62 -21.59 -17.93
CA TYR A 297 1.21 -21.95 -17.79
C TYR A 297 0.28 -21.14 -18.72
N SER A 298 0.67 -19.93 -19.10
CA SER A 298 -0.06 -19.07 -20.04
C SER A 298 0.89 -18.45 -21.08
N PRO A 299 1.32 -19.21 -22.10
CA PRO A 299 2.36 -18.79 -23.04
C PRO A 299 1.92 -17.66 -23.98
N GLU A 300 0.61 -17.50 -24.20
CA GLU A 300 0.03 -16.50 -25.11
C GLU A 300 -0.41 -15.21 -24.41
N ASP A 301 -0.22 -15.10 -23.09
CA ASP A 301 -0.61 -13.92 -22.34
C ASP A 301 0.25 -12.71 -22.74
N LYS A 302 -0.40 -11.75 -23.42
CA LYS A 302 0.24 -10.54 -23.91
C LYS A 302 0.84 -9.69 -22.79
N GLU A 303 0.24 -9.70 -21.60
CA GLU A 303 0.76 -8.91 -20.48
C GLU A 303 2.06 -9.50 -19.95
N ILE A 304 2.11 -10.82 -19.74
CA ILE A 304 3.32 -11.52 -19.28
C ILE A 304 4.47 -11.31 -20.27
N LEU A 305 4.18 -11.46 -21.57
CA LEU A 305 5.18 -11.28 -22.63
C LEU A 305 5.72 -9.85 -22.70
N ARG A 306 4.85 -8.84 -22.48
CA ARG A 306 5.24 -7.43 -22.42
C ARG A 306 6.14 -7.16 -21.22
N GLU A 307 5.79 -7.64 -20.03
CA GLU A 307 6.62 -7.43 -18.82
C GLU A 307 8.00 -8.08 -18.95
N LEU A 308 8.07 -9.30 -19.51
CA LEU A 308 9.36 -9.96 -19.79
C LEU A 308 10.23 -9.16 -20.79
N ARG A 309 9.61 -8.52 -21.79
CA ARG A 309 10.32 -7.66 -22.75
C ARG A 309 10.85 -6.40 -22.05
N LEU A 310 10.03 -5.76 -21.22
CA LEU A 310 10.43 -4.57 -20.46
C LEU A 310 11.63 -4.87 -19.55
N LEU A 311 11.61 -6.00 -18.84
CA LEU A 311 12.75 -6.44 -18.02
C LEU A 311 14.02 -6.69 -18.86
N ALA A 312 13.90 -7.26 -20.07
CA ALA A 312 15.05 -7.48 -20.94
C ALA A 312 15.64 -6.16 -21.48
N GLU A 313 14.80 -5.18 -21.77
CA GLU A 313 15.23 -3.83 -22.19
C GLU A 313 15.94 -3.10 -21.04
N GLN A 314 15.42 -3.20 -19.82
CA GLN A 314 16.04 -2.65 -18.61
C GLN A 314 17.41 -3.27 -18.34
N ASP A 315 17.54 -4.60 -18.41
CA ASP A 315 18.82 -5.30 -18.24
C ASP A 315 19.85 -4.85 -19.28
N LYS A 316 19.43 -4.71 -20.54
CA LYS A 316 20.31 -4.24 -21.62
C LYS A 316 20.80 -2.82 -21.34
N ALA A 317 19.91 -1.93 -20.92
CA ALA A 317 20.27 -0.56 -20.56
C ALA A 317 21.20 -0.50 -19.33
N LEU A 318 20.98 -1.35 -18.32
CA LEU A 318 21.86 -1.46 -17.15
C LEU A 318 23.25 -1.96 -17.56
N TYR A 319 23.31 -3.00 -18.39
CA TYR A 319 24.57 -3.53 -18.92
C TYR A 319 25.35 -2.50 -19.75
N GLU A 320 24.67 -1.72 -20.60
CA GLU A 320 25.30 -0.64 -21.38
C GLU A 320 25.86 0.46 -20.46
N LYS A 321 25.11 0.88 -19.44
CA LYS A 321 25.59 1.85 -18.44
C LYS A 321 26.80 1.32 -17.66
N GLN A 322 26.74 0.07 -17.20
CA GLN A 322 27.87 -0.58 -16.54
C GLN A 322 29.09 -0.60 -17.46
N LYS A 323 28.94 -1.02 -18.72
CA LYS A 323 30.02 -1.06 -19.72
C LYS A 323 30.67 0.31 -19.93
N GLU A 324 29.89 1.39 -20.05
CA GLU A 324 30.43 2.75 -20.16
C GLU A 324 31.14 3.21 -18.88
N LEU A 325 30.62 2.87 -17.70
CA LEU A 325 31.28 3.16 -16.42
C LEU A 325 32.64 2.45 -16.31
N TYR A 326 32.71 1.15 -16.66
CA TYR A 326 33.96 0.39 -16.63
C TYR A 326 34.99 0.89 -17.65
N LYS A 327 34.55 1.38 -18.81
CA LYS A 327 35.45 2.09 -19.76
C LYS A 327 36.02 3.37 -19.16
N GLY A 328 35.25 4.11 -18.36
CA GLY A 328 35.74 5.32 -17.68
C GLY A 328 36.72 5.01 -16.53
N LEU A 329 36.53 3.89 -15.85
CA LEU A 329 37.30 3.52 -14.64
C LEU A 329 38.58 2.72 -14.96
N PHE A 330 38.59 1.92 -16.03
CA PHE A 330 39.72 1.06 -16.42
C PHE A 330 40.11 1.16 -17.91
N GLY A 331 39.43 1.98 -18.70
CA GLY A 331 39.83 2.25 -20.08
C GLY A 331 41.01 3.23 -20.16
N PRO A 332 41.72 3.28 -21.29
CA PRO A 332 42.78 4.27 -21.50
C PRO A 332 42.19 5.68 -21.34
N ARG A 333 42.93 6.57 -20.64
CA ARG A 333 42.51 7.97 -20.45
C ARG A 333 42.14 8.56 -21.81
N PRO A 334 40.98 9.23 -21.96
CA PRO A 334 40.60 9.83 -23.23
C PRO A 334 41.70 10.82 -23.64
N GLU A 335 42.39 10.52 -24.74
CA GLU A 335 43.38 11.44 -25.28
C GLU A 335 42.68 12.75 -25.64
N VAL A 336 43.25 13.87 -25.17
CA VAL A 336 42.78 15.20 -25.52
C VAL A 336 42.93 15.32 -27.04
N LYS A 337 41.82 15.22 -27.78
CA LYS A 337 41.83 15.39 -29.23
C LYS A 337 42.51 16.73 -29.52
N PRO A 338 43.62 16.79 -30.28
CA PRO A 338 44.26 18.06 -30.59
C PRO A 338 43.22 18.95 -31.24
N LYS A 339 43.03 20.17 -30.70
CA LYS A 339 42.12 21.16 -31.28
C LYS A 339 42.51 21.32 -32.74
N LYS A 340 41.64 20.88 -33.66
CA LYS A 340 41.87 21.07 -35.10
C LYS A 340 42.07 22.57 -35.33
N ALA A 341 43.23 22.96 -35.84
CA ALA A 341 43.51 24.35 -36.17
C ALA A 341 42.43 24.83 -37.14
N ASN A 342 41.69 25.87 -36.76
CA ASN A 342 40.62 26.41 -37.57
C ASN A 342 41.25 27.31 -38.64
N TYR A 343 41.76 26.69 -39.72
CA TYR A 343 42.50 27.38 -40.79
C TYR A 343 41.71 28.55 -41.39
N LEU A 344 40.38 28.48 -41.36
CA LEU A 344 39.52 29.60 -41.74
C LEU A 344 39.72 30.81 -40.83
N ALA A 345 39.76 30.61 -39.51
CA ALA A 345 39.96 31.69 -38.55
C ALA A 345 41.36 32.30 -38.66
N ILE A 346 42.38 31.47 -38.90
CA ILE A 346 43.76 31.92 -39.13
C ILE A 346 43.84 32.74 -40.43
N PHE A 347 43.18 32.28 -41.49
CA PHE A 347 43.10 33.00 -42.76
C PHE A 347 42.39 34.35 -42.61
N TRP A 348 41.28 34.41 -41.88
CA TRP A 348 40.56 35.65 -41.62
C TRP A 348 41.38 36.64 -40.78
N GLN A 349 42.14 36.16 -39.78
CA GLN A 349 43.03 37.02 -39.00
C GLN A 349 44.18 37.60 -39.85
N TRP A 350 44.74 36.78 -40.75
CA TRP A 350 45.73 37.24 -41.71
C TRP A 350 45.16 38.28 -42.68
N LEU A 351 43.98 38.02 -43.25
CA LEU A 351 43.29 38.92 -44.18
C LEU A 351 42.95 40.28 -43.54
N VAL A 352 42.42 40.26 -42.30
CA VAL A 352 42.13 41.49 -41.54
C VAL A 352 43.42 42.28 -41.26
N SER A 353 44.52 41.60 -40.97
CA SER A 353 45.81 42.25 -40.74
C SER A 353 46.37 42.87 -42.02
N LEU A 354 46.23 42.19 -43.17
CA LEU A 354 46.61 42.71 -44.48
C LEU A 354 45.78 43.95 -44.85
N ILE A 355 44.47 43.91 -44.65
CA ILE A 355 43.59 45.06 -44.90
C ILE A 355 43.98 46.24 -44.01
N ARG A 356 44.22 46.02 -42.71
CA ARG A 356 44.69 47.08 -41.79
C ARG A 356 46.03 47.67 -42.22
N TYR A 357 46.96 46.85 -42.68
CA TYR A 357 48.25 47.31 -43.20
C TYR A 357 48.09 48.18 -44.45
N LEU A 358 47.26 47.74 -45.40
CA LEU A 358 46.97 48.51 -46.62
C LEU A 358 46.28 49.85 -46.30
N VAL A 359 45.30 49.85 -45.39
CA VAL A 359 44.64 51.10 -44.95
C VAL A 359 45.63 52.07 -44.28
N ARG A 360 46.58 51.58 -43.48
CA ARG A 360 47.65 52.42 -42.91
C ARG A 360 48.58 52.99 -43.98
N MET A 361 48.96 52.18 -44.97
CA MET A 361 49.79 52.61 -46.10
C MET A 361 49.10 53.68 -46.95
N PHE A 362 47.79 53.58 -47.19
CA PHE A 362 47.04 54.58 -47.94
C PHE A 362 46.80 55.86 -47.13
N LYS A 363 46.67 55.78 -45.80
CA LYS A 363 46.61 56.98 -44.94
C LYS A 363 47.91 57.78 -44.94
N HIS A 364 49.07 57.12 -45.02
CA HIS A 364 50.37 57.80 -45.06
C HIS A 364 50.75 58.39 -46.43
N LYS A 365 49.96 58.15 -47.48
CA LYS A 365 50.20 58.70 -48.84
C LYS A 365 49.38 59.95 -49.16
N ASN A 366 48.49 60.38 -48.25
CA ASN A 366 47.61 61.54 -48.40
C ASN A 366 47.88 62.66 -47.37
N GLU A 367 49.04 62.62 -46.70
CA GLU A 367 49.69 63.75 -46.03
C GLU A 367 50.99 64.05 -46.78
#